data_AF-A0A2D4GCQ0-F1
#
_entry.id   AF-A0A2D4GCQ0-F1
#
_cell.length_a   1.000
_cell.length_b   1.000
_cell.length_c   1.000
_cell.angle_alpha   90.00
_cell.angle_beta   90.00
_cell.angle_gamma   90.00
#
_symmetry.space_group_name_H-M   'P 1'
#
loop_
_entity.id
_entity.type
_entity.pdbx_description
1 polymer ?
#
loop_
_entity_poly.entity_id
_entity_poly.type
_entity_poly.pdbx_seq_one_letter_code
_entity_poly.pdbx_strand_id
1 'polypeptide(L)'
;ARKMPYIPIKNKRVMDSTVYPGLLIEMPDVHLTLPFKRTASGQIKVALFDMSMSGDLSHTGEGAIVIHHGISLEAEVLDQLLSLGREVITDGVGLVICQKVIHPTLKQYLKENN
;
A
#
# COMPACT_ATOMS: atom_id res chain seq x y z
N ALA A 1 -0.62 1.27 25.61
CA ALA A 1 0.71 0.66 25.83
C ALA A 1 1.55 0.82 24.56
N ARG A 2 2.82 1.22 24.66
CA ARG A 2 3.74 1.20 23.50
C ARG A 2 4.12 -0.25 23.22
N LYS A 3 3.89 -0.74 22.00
CA LYS A 3 4.36 -2.06 21.56
C LYS A 3 5.75 -1.92 20.98
N MET A 4 6.70 -2.75 21.41
CA MET A 4 8.07 -2.80 20.89
C MET A 4 8.31 -4.18 20.27
N PRO A 5 7.98 -4.36 18.97
CA PRO A 5 8.22 -5.62 18.28
C PRO A 5 9.73 -5.84 18.09
N TYR A 6 10.18 -7.09 18.16
CA TYR A 6 11.55 -7.48 17.82
C TYR A 6 11.51 -8.44 16.63
N ILE A 7 12.48 -8.31 15.72
CA ILE A 7 12.62 -9.16 14.54
C ILE A 7 13.89 -9.99 14.69
N PRO A 8 13.79 -11.31 14.95
CA PRO A 8 14.97 -12.15 15.08
C PRO A 8 15.59 -12.45 13.70
N ILE A 9 16.89 -12.22 13.56
CA ILE A 9 17.64 -12.54 12.34
C ILE A 9 18.56 -13.73 12.62
N LYS A 10 18.38 -14.82 11.87
CA LYS A 10 19.20 -16.03 12.02
C LYS A 10 20.63 -15.76 11.52
N ASN A 11 21.60 -16.49 12.08
CA ASN A 11 23.00 -16.47 11.66
C ASN A 11 23.69 -15.09 11.81
N LYS A 12 23.26 -14.29 12.80
CA LYS A 12 23.88 -13.02 13.20
C LYS A 12 24.30 -13.08 14.67
N ARG A 13 25.31 -12.28 15.07
CA ARG A 13 25.75 -12.25 16.46
C ARG A 13 24.80 -11.38 17.27
N VAL A 14 24.63 -11.71 18.56
CA VAL A 14 23.79 -10.92 19.46
C VAL A 14 24.23 -9.46 19.51
N MET A 15 25.54 -9.22 19.52
CA MET A 15 26.16 -7.88 19.50
C MET A 15 25.85 -7.05 18.25
N ASP A 16 25.34 -7.65 17.18
CA ASP A 16 24.93 -6.94 15.96
C ASP A 16 23.47 -6.45 16.05
N SER A 17 22.77 -6.71 17.17
CA SER A 17 21.39 -6.24 17.40
C SER A 17 21.38 -4.75 17.72
N THR A 18 20.36 -4.04 17.20
CA THR A 18 20.20 -2.61 17.46
C THR A 18 18.72 -2.23 17.55
N VAL A 19 18.46 -1.12 18.25
CA VAL A 19 17.13 -0.53 18.37
C VAL A 19 17.02 0.62 17.38
N TYR A 20 16.05 0.54 16.49
CA TYR A 20 15.79 1.61 15.53
C TYR A 20 14.70 2.55 16.06
N PRO A 21 14.95 3.87 16.14
CA PRO A 21 13.89 4.83 16.40
C PRO A 21 12.99 4.91 15.15
N GLY A 22 11.83 4.24 15.20
CA GLY A 22 10.86 4.24 14.11
C GLY A 22 10.20 2.89 13.89
N LEU A 23 9.76 2.65 12.66
CA LEU A 23 9.13 1.40 12.23
C LEU A 23 10.06 0.65 11.28
N LEU A 24 10.38 -0.60 11.62
CA LEU A 24 11.06 -1.53 10.73
C LEU A 24 10.01 -2.38 10.02
N ILE A 25 9.99 -2.32 8.68
CA ILE A 25 9.03 -3.05 7.85
C ILE A 25 9.79 -4.07 7.02
N GLU A 26 9.41 -5.35 7.15
CA GLU A 26 9.89 -6.41 6.26
C GLU A 26 9.23 -6.23 4.89
N MET A 27 10.05 -6.20 3.84
CA MET A 27 9.61 -6.03 2.47
C MET A 27 10.00 -7.26 1.66
N PRO A 28 9.12 -7.77 0.76
CA PRO A 28 9.52 -8.82 -0.17
C PRO A 28 10.67 -8.32 -1.07
N ASP A 29 11.47 -9.24 -1.64
CA ASP A 29 12.64 -9.00 -2.53
C ASP A 29 12.33 -8.25 -3.85
N VAL A 30 11.30 -7.42 -3.87
CA VAL A 30 11.06 -6.45 -4.90
C VAL A 30 12.10 -5.35 -4.71
N HIS A 31 13.08 -5.31 -5.61
CA HIS A 31 14.05 -4.24 -5.74
C HIS A 31 13.35 -2.88 -5.62
N LEU A 32 13.39 -2.27 -4.44
CA LEU A 32 13.16 -0.85 -4.22
C LEU A 32 14.38 -0.08 -4.74
N THR A 33 14.79 -0.35 -5.97
CA THR A 33 15.56 0.61 -6.73
C THR A 33 14.51 1.55 -7.28
N LEU A 34 14.29 2.70 -6.63
CA LEU A 34 13.77 3.94 -7.21
C LEU A 34 13.58 4.96 -6.07
N PRO A 35 13.82 6.25 -6.33
CA PRO A 35 13.74 7.27 -5.32
C PRO A 35 12.27 7.45 -4.91
N PHE A 36 11.96 7.24 -3.64
CA PHE A 36 10.66 7.67 -3.10
C PHE A 36 10.50 9.16 -3.33
N LYS A 37 9.32 9.59 -3.79
CA LYS A 37 8.95 11.00 -3.78
C LYS A 37 9.05 11.52 -2.34
N ARG A 38 9.88 12.54 -2.15
CA ARG A 38 10.12 13.17 -0.85
C ARG A 38 9.52 14.57 -0.85
N THR A 39 9.04 14.97 0.30
CA THR A 39 8.64 16.36 0.56
C THR A 39 9.88 17.28 0.48
N ALA A 40 9.66 18.59 0.45
CA ALA A 40 10.75 19.57 0.49
C ALA A 40 11.68 19.41 1.72
N SER A 41 11.17 18.82 2.82
CA SER A 41 11.94 18.52 4.03
C SER A 41 12.71 17.19 3.98
N GLY A 42 12.63 16.46 2.85
CA GLY A 42 13.25 15.14 2.70
C GLY A 42 12.46 13.97 3.30
N GLN A 43 11.30 14.23 3.93
CA GLN A 43 10.43 13.19 4.49
C GLN A 43 9.63 12.48 3.40
N ILE A 44 9.34 11.18 3.60
CA ILE A 44 8.42 10.41 2.76
C ILE A 44 7.01 10.53 3.36
N LYS A 45 6.05 11.05 2.58
CA LYS A 45 4.63 11.02 2.96
C LYS A 45 4.08 9.62 2.66
N VAL A 46 3.50 8.97 3.66
CA VAL A 46 3.01 7.58 3.57
C VAL A 46 1.48 7.56 3.65
N ALA A 47 0.83 6.86 2.72
CA ALA A 47 -0.58 6.49 2.83
C ALA A 47 -0.67 5.02 3.24
N LEU A 48 -1.33 4.76 4.37
CA LEU A 48 -1.56 3.41 4.89
C LEU A 48 -3.05 3.09 4.81
N PHE A 49 -3.37 2.04 4.06
CA PHE A 49 -4.71 1.48 3.97
C PHE A 49 -4.78 0.20 4.78
N ASP A 50 -5.73 0.13 5.71
CA ASP A 50 -6.02 -1.05 6.53
C ASP A 50 -6.88 -2.09 5.81
N MET A 51 -7.14 -1.89 4.51
CA MET A 51 -7.91 -2.78 3.66
C MET A 51 -7.11 -3.24 2.43
N SER A 52 -7.64 -4.25 1.73
CA SER A 52 -7.18 -4.60 0.39
C SER A 52 -7.60 -3.52 -0.61
N MET A 53 -6.74 -3.22 -1.58
CA MET A 53 -7.07 -2.38 -2.74
C MET A 53 -7.16 -3.22 -4.01
N SER A 54 -7.61 -4.47 -3.89
CA SER A 54 -7.76 -5.42 -5.00
C SER A 54 -9.01 -5.17 -5.84
N GLY A 55 -9.99 -4.42 -5.32
CA GLY A 55 -11.28 -4.24 -6.00
C GLY A 55 -12.15 -5.50 -6.01
N ASP A 56 -11.74 -6.56 -5.32
CA ASP A 56 -12.60 -7.73 -5.11
C ASP A 56 -13.59 -7.47 -3.97
N LEU A 57 -14.72 -8.16 -4.07
CA LEU A 57 -15.82 -8.07 -3.11
C LEU A 57 -15.76 -9.17 -2.06
N SER A 58 -14.57 -9.73 -1.81
CA SER A 58 -14.40 -10.85 -0.88
C SER A 58 -14.62 -10.47 0.58
N HIS A 59 -14.72 -9.16 0.88
CA HIS A 59 -14.87 -8.61 2.23
C HIS A 59 -16.23 -7.94 2.50
N THR A 60 -17.13 -7.94 1.52
CA THR A 60 -18.44 -7.24 1.63
C THR A 60 -19.52 -7.98 2.43
N GLY A 61 -19.19 -9.13 3.04
CA GLY A 61 -20.14 -9.95 3.79
C GLY A 61 -21.09 -10.73 2.88
N GLU A 62 -22.12 -11.35 3.48
CA GLU A 62 -23.16 -12.06 2.72
C GLU A 62 -24.21 -11.07 2.20
N GLY A 63 -24.40 -11.03 0.88
CA GLY A 63 -25.38 -10.15 0.23
C GLY A 63 -25.37 -10.30 -1.28
N ALA A 64 -26.48 -9.92 -1.92
CA ALA A 64 -26.59 -9.87 -3.38
C ALA A 64 -26.41 -8.43 -3.86
N ILE A 65 -25.56 -8.23 -4.86
CA ILE A 65 -25.44 -6.94 -5.56
C ILE A 65 -26.35 -7.00 -6.79
N VAL A 66 -27.31 -6.09 -6.86
CA VAL A 66 -28.20 -5.94 -8.02
C VAL A 66 -27.55 -4.93 -8.96
N ILE A 67 -27.15 -5.40 -10.14
CA ILE A 67 -26.51 -4.57 -11.16
C ILE A 67 -27.56 -4.19 -12.21
N HIS A 68 -27.69 -2.90 -12.50
CA HIS A 68 -28.55 -2.43 -13.58
C HIS A 68 -27.96 -2.82 -14.96
N HIS A 69 -28.83 -3.09 -15.92
CA HIS A 69 -28.42 -3.50 -17.26
C HIS A 69 -27.47 -2.46 -17.89
N GLY A 70 -26.33 -2.93 -18.41
CA GLY A 70 -25.34 -2.10 -19.10
C GLY A 70 -24.21 -1.56 -18.21
N ILE A 71 -24.23 -1.80 -16.89
CA ILE A 71 -23.14 -1.40 -15.99
C ILE A 71 -22.17 -2.58 -15.81
N SER A 72 -20.87 -2.34 -16.01
CA SER A 72 -19.81 -3.25 -15.55
C SER A 72 -19.38 -2.83 -14.16
N LEU A 73 -19.70 -3.67 -13.17
CA LEU A 73 -19.30 -3.44 -11.79
C LEU A 73 -17.77 -3.37 -11.64
N GLU A 74 -17.06 -4.23 -12.36
CA GLU A 74 -15.60 -4.28 -12.35
C GLU A 74 -14.98 -2.99 -12.86
N ALA A 75 -15.55 -2.42 -13.93
CA ALA A 75 -15.11 -1.15 -14.48
C ALA A 75 -15.31 0.00 -13.47
N GLU A 76 -16.46 0.05 -12.79
CA GLU A 76 -16.73 1.11 -11.82
C GLU A 76 -15.87 1.00 -10.55
N VAL A 77 -15.64 -0.22 -10.07
CA VAL A 77 -14.71 -0.43 -8.95
C VAL A 77 -13.29 -0.01 -9.34
N LEU A 78 -12.86 -0.34 -10.55
CA LEU A 78 -11.55 0.07 -11.04
C LEU A 78 -11.45 1.59 -11.19
N ASP A 79 -12.48 2.27 -11.69
CA ASP A 79 -12.49 3.73 -11.81
C ASP A 79 -12.37 4.41 -10.43
N GLN A 80 -13.09 3.90 -9.42
CA GLN A 80 -12.96 4.37 -8.04
C GLN A 80 -11.54 4.16 -7.49
N LEU A 81 -10.94 2.99 -7.73
CA LEU A 81 -9.56 2.71 -7.33
C LEU A 81 -8.56 3.66 -8.01
N LEU A 82 -8.77 3.98 -9.28
CA LEU A 82 -7.93 4.93 -10.02
C LEU A 82 -8.14 6.38 -9.55
N SER A 83 -9.37 6.76 -9.21
CA SER A 83 -9.66 8.06 -8.60
C SER A 83 -8.90 8.23 -7.28
N LEU A 84 -8.95 7.22 -6.40
CA LEU A 84 -8.15 7.19 -5.17
C LEU A 84 -6.64 7.29 -5.47
N GLY A 85 -6.15 6.56 -6.48
CA GLY A 85 -4.76 6.62 -6.90
C GLY A 85 -4.33 8.03 -7.35
N ARG A 86 -5.24 8.74 -8.04
CA ARG A 86 -5.01 10.14 -8.47
C ARG A 86 -4.87 11.06 -7.27
N GLU A 87 -5.75 10.94 -6.29
CA GLU A 87 -5.68 11.74 -5.05
C GLU A 87 -4.35 11.50 -4.33
N VAL A 88 -3.92 10.25 -4.18
CA VAL A 88 -2.63 9.88 -3.58
C VAL A 88 -1.45 10.59 -4.27
N ILE A 89 -1.45 10.65 -5.61
CA ILE A 89 -0.40 11.32 -6.39
C ILE A 89 -0.45 12.84 -6.18
N THR A 90 -1.64 13.43 -6.29
CA THR A 90 -1.87 14.88 -6.09
C THR A 90 -1.43 15.31 -4.70
N ASP A 91 -1.66 14.48 -3.69
CA ASP A 91 -1.27 14.69 -2.31
C ASP A 91 0.24 14.57 -2.04
N GLY A 92 1.03 14.20 -3.05
CA GLY A 92 2.48 14.03 -2.93
C GLY A 92 2.87 12.85 -2.04
N VAL A 93 2.04 11.81 -1.97
CA VAL A 93 2.36 10.58 -1.23
C VAL A 93 3.48 9.84 -1.97
N GLY A 94 4.59 9.58 -1.27
CA GLY A 94 5.75 8.87 -1.81
C GLY A 94 5.78 7.38 -1.52
N LEU A 95 4.91 6.89 -0.62
CA LEU A 95 4.79 5.48 -0.31
C LEU A 95 3.34 5.11 -0.01
N VAL A 96 2.82 4.12 -0.72
CA VAL A 96 1.48 3.55 -0.49
C VAL A 96 1.65 2.14 0.06
N ILE A 97 0.98 1.85 1.18
CA ILE A 97 0.98 0.55 1.84
C ILE A 97 -0.47 0.12 2.03
N CYS A 98 -0.79 -1.15 1.78
CA CYS A 98 -2.09 -1.74 2.05
C CYS A 98 -1.94 -3.08 2.79
N GLN A 99 -2.98 -3.52 3.50
CA GLN A 99 -2.94 -4.73 4.33
C GLN A 99 -2.80 -6.03 3.53
N LYS A 100 -3.13 -6.03 2.22
CA LYS A 100 -3.16 -7.26 1.39
C LYS A 100 -2.63 -7.05 -0.03
N VAL A 101 -3.52 -6.66 -0.95
CA VAL A 101 -3.23 -6.64 -2.39
C VAL A 101 -3.56 -5.27 -2.95
N ILE A 102 -2.71 -4.78 -3.85
CA ILE A 102 -3.01 -3.63 -4.72
C ILE A 102 -3.41 -4.18 -6.07
N HIS A 103 -4.58 -3.76 -6.58
CA HIS A 103 -5.04 -4.13 -7.92
C HIS A 103 -3.93 -3.85 -8.96
N PRO A 104 -3.62 -4.79 -9.88
CA PRO A 104 -2.49 -4.66 -10.81
C PRO A 104 -2.50 -3.35 -11.61
N THR A 105 -3.65 -2.94 -12.12
CA THR A 105 -3.80 -1.68 -12.87
C THR A 105 -3.53 -0.46 -11.99
N LEU A 106 -4.02 -0.45 -10.74
CA LEU A 106 -3.72 0.65 -9.81
C LEU A 106 -2.23 0.68 -9.44
N LYS A 107 -1.63 -0.50 -9.22
CA LYS A 107 -0.19 -0.63 -8.95
C LYS A 107 0.64 -0.10 -10.11
N GLN A 108 0.26 -0.37 -11.34
CA GLN A 108 0.92 0.17 -12.53
C GLN A 108 0.72 1.69 -12.63
N TYR A 109 -0.51 2.17 -12.48
CA TYR A 109 -0.83 3.60 -12.50
C TYR A 109 -0.01 4.40 -11.48
N LEU A 110 0.09 3.92 -10.24
CA LEU A 110 0.90 4.55 -9.19
C LEU A 110 2.41 4.54 -9.51
N LYS A 111 2.92 3.51 -10.21
CA LYS A 111 4.34 3.44 -10.60
C LYS A 111 4.69 4.39 -11.73
N GLU A 112 3.77 4.61 -12.66
CA GLU A 112 4.01 5.46 -13.83
C GLU A 112 3.90 6.96 -13.50
N ASN A 113 3.24 7.31 -12.40
CA ASN A 113 2.88 8.70 -12.05
C ASN A 113 3.48 9.19 -10.71
N ASN A 114 4.38 8.42 -10.10
CA ASN A 114 5.03 8.75 -8.82
C ASN A 114 6.56 8.67 -8.95
#